data_AF-A0A969L6T5-F1
#
_entry.id   AF-A0A969L6T5-F1
#
_cell.length_a   1.000
_cell.length_b   1.000
_cell.length_c   1.000
_cell.angle_alpha   90.00
_cell.angle_beta   90.00
_cell.angle_gamma   90.00
#
_symmetry.space_group_name_H-M   'P 1'
#
loop_
_entity.id
_entity.type
_entity.pdbx_description
1 polymer ?
#
loop_
_entity_poly.entity_id
_entity_poly.type
_entity_poly.pdbx_seq_one_letter_code
_entity_poly.pdbx_strand_id
1 'polypeptide(L)' 'MKQGEVEQVFIAATGNLADFGEAIQAVFPESLQQICIVHQNRKKISL' A
#
# COMPACT_ATOMS: atom_id res chain seq x y z
N MET A 1 0.21 -3.88 12.31
CA MET A 1 0.15 -2.40 12.29
C MET A 1 -1.21 -2.00 12.82
N LYS A 2 -1.37 -1.72 14.10
CA LYS A 2 -2.37 -0.79 14.65
C LYS A 2 -1.87 -0.53 16.05
N GLN A 3 -1.03 0.49 16.16
CA GLN A 3 -0.34 0.83 17.38
C GLN A 3 -0.48 2.33 17.58
N GLY A 4 -1.38 2.68 18.50
CA GLY A 4 -1.41 3.93 19.24
C GLY A 4 -1.92 5.19 18.55
N GLU A 5 -1.44 5.53 17.34
CA GLU A 5 -1.47 6.95 16.91
C GLU A 5 -2.07 7.20 15.53
N VAL A 6 -2.21 6.17 14.69
CA VAL A 6 -2.75 6.33 13.34
C VAL A 6 -4.23 5.96 13.33
N GLU A 7 -5.08 6.99 13.24
CA GLU A 7 -6.54 6.84 13.21
C GLU A 7 -7.02 6.30 11.88
N GLN A 8 -6.49 6.82 10.77
CA GLN A 8 -6.96 6.47 9.43
C GLN A 8 -5.86 6.63 8.36
N VAL A 9 -5.92 5.77 7.34
CA VAL A 9 -5.12 5.85 6.12
C VAL A 9 -6.05 5.92 4.92
N PHE A 10 -6.12 7.07 4.24
CA PHE A 10 -6.96 7.22 3.06
C PHE A 10 -6.38 6.56 1.81
N ILE A 11 -5.05 6.53 1.68
CA ILE A 11 -4.37 5.98 0.51
C ILE A 11 -3.17 5.16 0.96
N ALA A 12 -3.12 3.90 0.53
CA ALA A 12 -1.95 3.05 0.67
C ALA A 12 -1.35 2.75 -0.71
N ALA A 13 -0.25 3.43 -1.03
CA ALA A 13 0.50 3.23 -2.25
C ALA A 13 1.64 2.22 -2.02
N THR A 14 1.47 0.99 -2.50
CA THR A 14 2.40 -0.12 -2.21
C THR A 14 3.06 -0.68 -3.47
N GLY A 15 4.05 -1.55 -3.29
CA GLY A 15 4.58 -2.38 -4.38
C GLY A 15 3.66 -3.57 -4.67
N ASN A 16 4.07 -4.43 -5.61
CA ASN A 16 3.35 -5.67 -5.91
C ASN A 16 3.81 -6.81 -4.98
N LEU A 17 3.59 -6.63 -3.68
CA LEU A 17 3.82 -7.65 -2.67
C LEU A 17 2.54 -8.45 -2.50
N ALA A 18 2.61 -9.78 -2.67
CA ALA A 18 1.50 -10.66 -2.36
C ALA A 18 1.07 -10.45 -0.89
N ASP A 19 -0.24 -10.46 -0.65
CA ASP A 19 -0.88 -10.40 0.67
C ASP A 19 -0.71 -9.09 1.46
N PHE A 20 0.14 -8.17 1.01
CA PHE A 20 0.32 -6.87 1.69
C PHE A 20 -0.91 -5.97 1.56
N GLY A 21 -1.62 -6.07 0.43
CA GLY A 21 -2.92 -5.42 0.26
C GLY A 21 -3.95 -5.95 1.26
N GLU A 22 -4.03 -7.27 1.42
CA GLU A 22 -4.97 -7.90 2.37
C GLU A 22 -4.68 -7.46 3.82
N ALA A 23 -3.40 -7.38 4.19
CA ALA A 23 -2.98 -6.89 5.51
C ALA A 23 -3.37 -5.43 5.76
N ILE A 24 -3.26 -4.56 4.74
CA ILE A 24 -3.71 -3.17 4.85
C ILE A 24 -5.23 -3.10 4.99
N GLN A 25 -5.97 -3.88 4.19
CA GLN A 25 -7.43 -3.87 4.23
C GLN A 25 -7.99 -4.42 5.55
N ALA A 26 -7.28 -5.36 6.19
CA ALA A 26 -7.64 -5.87 7.50
C ALA A 26 -7.51 -4.82 8.63
N VAL A 27 -6.61 -3.83 8.47
CA VAL A 27 -6.35 -2.80 9.49
C VAL A 27 -7.08 -1.49 9.19
N PHE A 28 -7.05 -1.06 7.93
CA PHE A 28 -7.60 0.19 7.42
C PHE A 28 -8.55 -0.13 6.26
N PRO A 29 -9.77 -0.64 6.56
CA PRO A 29 -10.68 -1.18 5.55
C PRO A 29 -11.18 -0.15 4.53
N GLU A 30 -11.17 1.13 4.90
CA GLU A 30 -11.58 2.25 4.04
C GLU A 30 -10.41 2.83 3.20
N SER A 31 -9.20 2.28 3.35
CA SER A 31 -8.04 2.76 2.62
C SER A 31 -8.12 2.41 1.14
N LEU A 32 -7.92 3.39 0.26
CA LEU A 32 -7.75 3.14 -1.17
C LEU A 32 -6.36 2.56 -1.44
N GLN A 33 -6.32 1.36 -2.00
CA GLN A 33 -5.07 0.71 -2.38
C GLN A 33 -4.70 1.04 -3.82
N GLN A 34 -3.43 1.36 -4.05
CA GLN A 34 -2.91 1.61 -5.38
C GLN A 34 -1.46 1.14 -5.51
N ILE A 35 -1.04 0.82 -6.73
CA ILE A 35 0.38 0.56 -7.00
C ILE A 35 1.14 1.88 -7.03
N CYS A 36 2.14 2.00 -6.17
CA CYS A 36 3.02 3.16 -6.09
C CYS A 36 3.70 3.47 -7.44
N ILE A 37 3.53 4.69 -7.94
CA ILE A 37 4.10 5.15 -9.21
C ILE A 37 5.63 5.05 -9.25
N VAL A 38 6.31 5.23 -8.11
CA VAL A 38 7.77 5.05 -8.00
C VAL A 38 8.15 3.60 -8.27
N HIS A 39 7.40 2.65 -7.70
CA HIS A 39 7.63 1.22 -7.95
C HIS A 39 7.32 0.84 -9.41
N GLN A 40 6.28 1.43 -10.02
CA GLN A 40 5.98 1.22 -11.44
C GLN A 40 7.11 1.76 -12.34
N ASN A 41 7.60 2.97 -12.06
CA ASN A 41 8.65 3.60 -12.86
C ASN A 41 10.00 2.88 -12.69
N ARG A 42 10.34 2.40 -11.49
CA ARG A 42 11.54 1.59 -11.27
C ARG A 42 11.49 0.25 -12.01
N LYS A 43 10.33 -0.42 -12.07
CA LYS A 43 10.16 -1.63 -12.91
C LYS A 43 10.36 -1.31 -14.39
N LYS A 44 9.82 -0.20 -14.88
CA LYS A 44 9.95 0.21 -16.29
C LYS A 44 11.38 0.57 -16.72
N ILE A 45 12.23 0.99 -15.79
CA ILE A 45 13.64 1.39 -16.06
C ILE A 45 14.60 0.19 -15.94
N SER A 46 14.08 -1.03 -15.73
CA SER A 46 14.89 -2.25 -15.84
C SER A 46 14.97 -2.63 -17.32
N LEU A 47 16.01 -2.13 -18.02
CA LEU A 47 16.39 -2.56 -19.37
C LEU A 47 16.73 -4.06 -19.41
#